data_AF-A0A7U9KR37-F1
#
_entry.id   AF-A0A7U9KR37-F1
#
_cell.length_a   1.000
_cell.length_b   1.000
_cell.length_c   1.000
_cell.angle_alpha   90.00
_cell.angle_beta   90.00
_cell.angle_gamma   90.00
#
_symmetry.space_group_name_H-M   'P 1'
#
loop_
_entity.id
_entity.type
_entity.pdbx_description
1 polymer ?
#
loop_
_entity_poly.entity_id
_entity_poly.type
_entity_poly.pdbx_seq_one_letter_code
_entity_poly.pdbx_strand_id
1 'polypeptide(L)'
;MPADPLPRLPAALRDVPYEGARHPGAPPPPGRHPYDVTAGANCQLYAYAVLRHFGREVPPLRSAELWADTVATVRAEPPGPLDLVLFDAGEVPERPAGYGAHVGVHLGPDQVLHLCKEAGRPAVWTYADFARRARYARFLGAKRVLAAPVSR
;
A
#
# COMPACT_ATOMS: atom_id res chain seq x y z
N MET A 1 -7.63 22.85 -6.82
CA MET A 1 -6.85 21.89 -6.01
C MET A 1 -7.81 20.83 -5.51
N PRO A 2 -7.62 19.53 -5.84
CA PRO A 2 -8.40 18.49 -5.18
C PRO A 2 -8.14 18.58 -3.67
N ALA A 3 -9.19 18.42 -2.86
CA ALA A 3 -9.07 18.46 -1.40
C ALA A 3 -8.14 17.34 -0.91
N ASP A 4 -7.38 17.59 0.16
CA ASP A 4 -6.59 16.54 0.81
C ASP A 4 -7.55 15.45 1.33
N PRO A 5 -7.41 14.20 0.89
CA PRO A 5 -8.28 13.11 1.33
C PRO A 5 -7.89 12.56 2.71
N LEU A 6 -6.67 12.84 3.22
CA LEU A 6 -6.20 12.32 4.52
C LEU A 6 -7.16 12.62 5.68
N PRO A 7 -7.68 13.86 5.87
CA PRO A 7 -8.58 14.19 6.98
C PRO A 7 -9.88 13.38 7.01
N ARG A 8 -10.27 12.73 5.90
CA ARG A 8 -11.47 11.90 5.82
C ARG A 8 -11.27 10.49 6.37
N LEU A 9 -10.02 10.07 6.56
CA LEU A 9 -9.72 8.76 7.15
C LEU A 9 -9.95 8.77 8.67
N PRO A 10 -10.31 7.63 9.27
CA PRO A 10 -10.30 7.47 10.71
C PRO A 10 -8.94 7.81 11.32
N ALA A 11 -8.91 8.37 12.53
CA ALA A 11 -7.67 8.72 13.23
C ALA A 11 -6.67 7.54 13.30
N ALA A 12 -7.19 6.32 13.51
CA ALA A 12 -6.38 5.09 13.52
C ALA A 12 -5.62 4.81 12.20
N LEU A 13 -6.03 5.41 11.08
CA LEU A 13 -5.33 5.36 9.80
C LEU A 13 -4.61 6.67 9.46
N ARG A 14 -4.94 7.79 10.09
CA ARG A 14 -4.23 9.08 9.88
C ARG A 14 -2.93 9.19 10.65
N ASP A 15 -2.87 8.60 11.84
CA ASP A 15 -1.76 8.81 12.79
C ASP A 15 -0.85 7.58 12.92
N VAL A 16 -0.69 6.76 11.88
CA VAL A 16 0.10 5.52 11.93
C VAL A 16 1.61 5.79 11.87
N PRO A 17 2.42 5.40 12.88
CA PRO A 17 3.87 5.56 12.76
C PRO A 17 4.46 4.56 11.76
N TYR A 18 5.48 4.99 11.01
CA TYR A 18 6.25 4.06 10.20
C TYR A 18 7.02 3.07 11.08
N GLU A 19 6.84 1.78 10.84
CA GLU A 19 7.61 0.69 11.45
C GLU A 19 7.91 -0.37 10.39
N GLY A 20 9.18 -0.49 9.99
CA GLY A 20 9.61 -1.36 8.89
C GLY A 20 9.40 -2.86 9.16
N ALA A 21 9.52 -3.28 10.43
CA ALA A 21 9.29 -4.67 10.83
C ALA A 21 7.81 -5.08 10.77
N ARG A 22 6.90 -4.10 10.75
CA ARG A 22 5.46 -4.32 10.73
C ARG A 22 4.95 -4.41 9.30
N HIS A 23 5.03 -5.60 8.75
CA HIS A 23 4.80 -5.85 7.34
C HIS A 23 3.76 -6.95 7.12
N PRO A 24 3.16 -7.13 5.93
CA PRO A 24 2.24 -8.26 5.70
C PRO A 24 2.92 -9.59 6.05
N GLY A 25 2.22 -10.43 6.82
CA GLY A 25 2.73 -11.69 7.36
C GLY A 25 3.54 -11.57 8.67
N ALA A 26 3.86 -10.37 9.15
CA ALA A 26 4.43 -10.20 10.49
C ALA A 26 3.35 -10.46 11.56
N PRO A 27 3.70 -11.07 12.71
CA PRO A 27 2.75 -11.27 13.80
C PRO A 27 2.15 -9.94 14.28
N PRO A 28 0.80 -9.83 14.41
CA PRO A 28 0.18 -8.65 15.01
C PRO A 28 0.44 -8.64 16.53
N PRO A 29 0.17 -7.50 17.22
CA PRO A 29 0.15 -7.48 18.67
C PRO A 29 -0.85 -8.52 19.20
N PRO A 30 -0.61 -9.10 20.38
CA PRO A 30 -1.52 -10.08 20.97
C PRO A 30 -2.97 -9.57 21.01
N GLY A 31 -3.90 -10.40 20.55
CA GLY A 31 -5.34 -10.09 20.52
C GLY A 31 -5.77 -9.06 19.46
N ARG A 32 -4.90 -8.70 18.52
CA ARG A 32 -5.22 -7.76 17.43
C ARG A 32 -5.33 -8.44 16.08
N HIS A 33 -6.07 -7.78 15.19
CA HIS A 33 -6.20 -8.20 13.80
C HIS A 33 -4.84 -8.13 13.07
N PRO A 34 -4.53 -9.02 12.10
CA PRO A 34 -3.29 -8.97 11.32
C PRO A 34 -2.98 -7.62 10.66
N TYR A 35 -4.03 -6.87 10.30
CA TYR A 35 -3.96 -5.52 9.70
C TYR A 35 -4.25 -4.38 10.69
N ASP A 36 -4.14 -4.63 11.99
CA ASP A 36 -4.07 -3.55 12.96
C ASP A 36 -2.75 -2.80 12.79
N VAL A 37 -2.85 -1.48 12.59
CA VAL A 37 -1.71 -0.59 12.34
C VAL A 37 -1.52 0.45 13.43
N THR A 38 -2.28 0.36 14.54
CA THR A 38 -2.21 1.35 15.63
C THR A 38 -0.85 1.38 16.32
N ALA A 39 -0.13 0.25 16.31
CA ALA A 39 1.24 0.12 16.80
C ALA A 39 2.32 0.38 15.73
N GLY A 40 1.93 0.82 14.53
CA GLY A 40 2.82 1.09 13.41
C GLY A 40 2.74 0.05 12.29
N ALA A 41 3.23 0.48 11.12
CA ALA A 41 3.20 -0.30 9.89
C ALA A 41 4.29 0.13 8.91
N ASN A 42 4.65 -0.78 8.01
CA ASN A 42 5.37 -0.42 6.79
C ASN A 42 4.36 0.02 5.70
N CYS A 43 4.88 0.42 4.54
CA CYS A 43 4.07 0.90 3.42
C CYS A 43 2.94 -0.07 3.02
N GLN A 44 3.25 -1.36 2.93
CA GLN A 44 2.35 -2.37 2.39
C GLN A 44 1.29 -2.78 3.41
N LEU A 45 1.67 -2.99 4.68
CA LEU A 45 0.72 -3.29 5.75
C LEU A 45 -0.26 -2.14 5.94
N TYR A 46 0.23 -0.90 5.90
CA TYR A 46 -0.61 0.28 5.96
C TYR A 46 -1.60 0.34 4.79
N ALA A 47 -1.14 0.12 3.55
CA ALA A 47 -2.03 0.09 2.38
C ALA A 47 -3.14 -0.97 2.53
N TYR A 48 -2.82 -2.16 3.05
CA TYR A 48 -3.81 -3.23 3.26
C TYR A 48 -4.81 -2.87 4.36
N ALA A 49 -4.38 -2.22 5.43
CA ALA A 49 -5.27 -1.72 6.47
C ALA A 49 -6.24 -0.65 5.94
N VAL A 50 -5.78 0.24 5.07
CA VAL A 50 -6.64 1.22 4.37
C VAL A 50 -7.66 0.50 3.50
N LEU A 51 -7.25 -0.46 2.67
CA LEU A 51 -8.18 -1.20 1.83
C LEU A 51 -9.23 -1.97 2.64
N ARG A 52 -8.82 -2.58 3.75
CA ARG A 52 -9.72 -3.28 4.67
C ARG A 52 -10.78 -2.35 5.24
N HIS A 53 -10.42 -1.11 5.59
CA HIS A 53 -11.40 -0.12 6.04
C HIS A 53 -12.49 0.14 4.99
N PHE A 54 -12.16 0.04 3.70
CA PHE A 54 -13.12 0.12 2.59
C PHE A 54 -13.69 -1.24 2.16
N GLY A 55 -13.59 -2.28 3.01
CA GLY A 55 -14.16 -3.60 2.76
C GLY A 55 -13.42 -4.45 1.73
N ARG A 56 -12.15 -4.12 1.42
CA ARG A 56 -11.30 -4.88 0.49
C ARG A 56 -10.16 -5.54 1.27
N GLU A 57 -10.12 -6.87 1.26
CA GLU A 57 -9.08 -7.62 1.94
C GLU A 57 -8.09 -8.21 0.95
N VAL A 58 -6.80 -8.02 1.22
CA VAL A 58 -5.70 -8.63 0.47
C VAL A 58 -5.11 -9.74 1.33
N PRO A 59 -4.70 -10.90 0.79
CA PRO A 59 -3.90 -11.85 1.54
C PRO A 59 -2.57 -11.21 1.99
N PRO A 60 -1.86 -11.79 2.99
CA PRO A 60 -0.65 -11.19 3.57
C PRO A 60 0.60 -11.32 2.66
N LEU A 61 0.44 -11.01 1.37
CA LEU A 61 1.45 -11.08 0.33
C LEU A 61 2.52 -10.00 0.53
N ARG A 62 3.78 -10.35 0.31
CA ARG A 62 4.91 -9.43 0.14
C ARG A 62 4.83 -8.74 -1.22
N SER A 63 5.59 -7.67 -1.42
CA SER A 63 5.50 -6.84 -2.64
C SER A 63 5.68 -7.62 -3.95
N ALA A 64 6.61 -8.57 -4.00
CA ALA A 64 6.82 -9.44 -5.18
C ALA A 64 5.66 -10.43 -5.38
N GLU A 65 5.15 -11.00 -4.29
CA GLU A 65 4.01 -11.92 -4.32
C GLU A 65 2.73 -11.18 -4.74
N LEU A 66 2.50 -9.97 -4.25
CA LEU A 66 1.42 -9.08 -4.68
C LEU A 66 1.50 -8.78 -6.17
N TRP A 67 2.70 -8.52 -6.69
CA TRP A 67 2.89 -8.25 -8.11
C TRP A 67 2.53 -9.50 -8.94
N ALA A 68 3.02 -10.66 -8.53
CA ALA A 68 2.79 -11.94 -9.20
C ALA A 68 1.35 -12.48 -9.05
N ASP A 69 0.64 -12.11 -7.98
CA ASP A 69 -0.67 -12.66 -7.66
C ASP A 69 -1.69 -12.39 -8.78
N THR A 70 -2.47 -13.41 -9.11
CA THR A 70 -3.58 -13.33 -10.07
C THR A 70 -4.88 -13.87 -9.48
N VAL A 71 -4.85 -14.29 -8.20
CA VAL A 71 -5.98 -14.93 -7.53
C VAL A 71 -6.79 -13.90 -6.74
N ALA A 72 -6.12 -13.13 -5.88
CA ALA A 72 -6.78 -12.10 -5.07
C ALA A 72 -6.75 -10.72 -5.74
N THR A 73 -5.87 -10.54 -6.72
CA THR A 73 -5.64 -9.25 -7.38
C THR A 73 -5.41 -9.40 -8.88
N VAL A 74 -5.72 -8.33 -9.61
CA VAL A 74 -5.56 -8.21 -11.07
C VAL A 74 -4.78 -6.94 -11.39
N ARG A 75 -4.09 -6.88 -12.55
CA ARG A 75 -3.42 -5.65 -13.00
C ARG A 75 -4.45 -4.56 -13.30
N ALA A 76 -4.15 -3.33 -12.90
CA ALA A 76 -5.03 -2.18 -13.14
C ALA A 76 -4.30 -1.13 -13.98
N GLU A 77 -4.75 -0.91 -15.20
CA GLU A 77 -4.22 0.10 -16.11
C GLU A 77 -5.37 0.73 -16.91
N PRO A 78 -5.68 2.03 -16.70
CA PRO A 78 -5.11 2.91 -15.66
C PRO A 78 -5.52 2.50 -14.23
N PRO A 79 -4.76 2.93 -13.20
CA PRO A 79 -5.18 2.78 -11.80
C PRO A 79 -6.49 3.53 -11.53
N GLY A 80 -7.41 2.90 -10.80
CA GLY A 80 -8.63 3.51 -10.28
C GLY A 80 -8.57 3.70 -8.75
N PRO A 81 -9.55 4.39 -8.17
CA PRO A 81 -9.62 4.58 -6.72
C PRO A 81 -9.58 3.25 -5.96
N LEU A 82 -8.79 3.21 -4.89
CA LEU A 82 -8.51 2.05 -4.03
C LEU A 82 -7.68 0.94 -4.69
N ASP A 83 -7.08 1.18 -5.86
CA ASP A 83 -6.06 0.26 -6.38
C ASP A 83 -4.73 0.47 -5.64
N LEU A 84 -3.98 -0.62 -5.48
CA LEU A 84 -2.62 -0.59 -4.98
C LEU A 84 -1.68 -0.15 -6.10
N VAL A 85 -0.83 0.82 -5.83
CA VAL A 85 0.21 1.28 -6.75
C VAL A 85 1.59 0.90 -6.21
N LEU A 86 2.45 0.41 -7.10
CA LEU A 86 3.77 -0.10 -6.75
C LEU A 86 4.85 0.79 -7.38
N PHE A 87 5.84 1.16 -6.58
CA PHE A 87 6.99 1.97 -6.97
C PHE A 87 8.28 1.29 -6.55
N ASP A 88 9.33 1.38 -7.36
CA ASP A 88 10.65 0.86 -7.02
C ASP A 88 11.78 1.66 -7.68
N ALA A 89 13.01 1.15 -7.53
CA ALA A 89 14.24 1.73 -8.09
C ALA A 89 14.73 0.97 -9.34
N GLY A 90 13.92 0.09 -9.92
CA GLY A 90 14.34 -0.87 -10.95
C GLY A 90 14.44 -2.30 -10.43
N GLU A 91 14.80 -3.22 -11.33
CA GLU A 91 14.94 -4.64 -11.02
C GLU A 91 16.16 -4.90 -10.13
N VAL A 92 16.01 -5.86 -9.22
CA VAL A 92 17.12 -6.34 -8.39
C VAL A 92 17.56 -7.69 -8.95
N PRO A 93 18.85 -7.85 -9.33
CA PRO A 93 19.35 -9.12 -9.85
C PRO A 93 19.01 -10.30 -8.93
N GLU A 94 18.64 -11.43 -9.53
CA GLU A 94 18.27 -12.68 -8.84
C GLU A 94 17.05 -12.58 -7.91
N ARG A 95 16.29 -11.48 -7.98
CA ARG A 95 15.04 -11.30 -7.24
C ARG A 95 13.86 -11.24 -8.21
N PRO A 96 12.67 -11.73 -7.79
CA PRO A 96 11.47 -11.61 -8.59
C PRO A 96 11.06 -10.14 -8.78
N ALA A 97 10.36 -9.85 -9.88
CA ALA A 97 9.80 -8.52 -10.13
C ALA A 97 8.91 -8.05 -8.97
N GLY A 98 9.04 -6.78 -8.59
CA GLY A 98 8.33 -6.19 -7.45
C GLY A 98 8.97 -6.47 -6.09
N TYR A 99 10.10 -7.18 -6.02
CA TYR A 99 10.85 -7.34 -4.78
C TYR A 99 11.27 -5.99 -4.19
N GLY A 100 10.88 -5.74 -2.93
CA GLY A 100 11.20 -4.49 -2.24
C GLY A 100 10.42 -3.27 -2.73
N ALA A 101 9.43 -3.44 -3.62
CA ALA A 101 8.61 -2.34 -4.10
C ALA A 101 7.85 -1.65 -2.95
N HIS A 102 7.87 -0.32 -2.97
CA HIS A 102 7.03 0.53 -2.14
C HIS A 102 5.59 0.46 -2.63
N VAL A 103 4.63 0.43 -1.70
CA VAL A 103 3.21 0.27 -2.01
C VAL A 103 2.42 1.45 -1.43
N GLY A 104 1.50 1.99 -2.22
CA GLY A 104 0.51 2.97 -1.81
C GLY A 104 -0.88 2.64 -2.33
N VAL A 105 -1.87 3.42 -1.92
CA VAL A 105 -3.27 3.34 -2.37
C VAL A 105 -3.56 4.54 -3.27
N HIS A 106 -3.98 4.28 -4.50
CA HIS A 106 -4.43 5.32 -5.42
C HIS A 106 -5.78 5.86 -4.97
N LEU A 107 -5.88 7.17 -4.74
CA LEU A 107 -7.12 7.82 -4.28
C LEU A 107 -7.85 8.55 -5.42
N GLY A 108 -7.11 8.96 -6.43
CA GLY A 108 -7.61 9.72 -7.56
C GLY A 108 -6.45 10.27 -8.40
N PRO A 109 -6.74 11.12 -9.40
CA PRO A 109 -5.72 11.67 -10.28
C PRO A 109 -4.56 12.28 -9.50
N ASP A 110 -3.38 11.71 -9.69
CA ASP A 110 -2.12 12.14 -9.07
C ASP A 110 -2.12 12.16 -7.52
N GLN A 111 -2.98 11.35 -6.88
CA GLN A 111 -3.05 11.24 -5.42
C GLN A 111 -2.81 9.81 -4.96
N VAL A 112 -1.67 9.59 -4.30
CA VAL A 112 -1.31 8.29 -3.73
C VAL A 112 -1.13 8.44 -2.23
N LEU A 113 -2.02 7.79 -1.48
CA LEU A 113 -1.89 7.65 -0.04
C LEU A 113 -0.89 6.54 0.29
N HIS A 114 0.08 6.82 1.14
CA HIS A 114 1.08 5.84 1.52
C HIS A 114 1.69 6.16 2.89
N LEU A 115 2.53 5.25 3.37
CA LEU A 115 3.34 5.42 4.57
C LEU A 115 4.77 5.01 4.23
N CYS A 116 5.75 5.85 4.50
CA CYS A 116 7.16 5.53 4.24
C CYS A 116 8.06 6.02 5.38
N LYS A 117 9.30 5.53 5.40
CA LYS A 117 10.30 5.92 6.40
C LYS A 117 10.59 7.42 6.39
N GLU A 118 10.63 8.03 5.20
CA GLU A 118 10.93 9.45 5.02
C GLU A 118 9.85 10.34 5.63
N ALA A 119 8.57 10.04 5.37
CA ALA A 119 7.46 10.82 5.90
C ALA A 119 7.20 10.52 7.40
N GLY A 120 7.50 9.30 7.86
CA GLY A 120 7.31 8.85 9.24
C GLY A 120 5.84 8.64 9.67
N ARG A 121 4.90 9.26 8.95
CA ARG A 121 3.45 9.18 9.10
C ARG A 121 2.79 9.06 7.71
N PRO A 122 1.48 8.73 7.63
CA PRO A 122 0.77 8.66 6.37
C PRO A 122 0.80 9.99 5.64
N ALA A 123 1.05 9.94 4.34
CA ALA A 123 1.15 11.10 3.48
C ALA A 123 0.42 10.82 2.17
N VAL A 124 0.03 11.89 1.48
CA VAL A 124 -0.43 11.82 0.09
C VAL A 124 0.63 12.48 -0.77
N TRP A 125 1.21 11.70 -1.69
CA TRP A 125 2.20 12.15 -2.65
C TRP A 125 1.66 12.03 -4.07
N THR A 126 2.18 12.87 -4.95
CA THR A 126 1.97 12.77 -6.40
C THR A 126 2.89 11.72 -7.02
N TYR A 127 2.61 11.26 -8.23
CA TYR A 127 3.55 10.41 -8.98
C TYR A 127 4.86 11.16 -9.24
N ALA A 128 4.82 12.48 -9.41
CA ALA A 128 6.00 13.32 -9.55
C ALA A 128 6.84 13.37 -8.25
N ASP A 129 6.20 13.35 -7.08
CA ASP A 129 6.89 13.22 -5.79
C ASP A 129 7.66 11.91 -5.69
N PHE A 130 7.06 10.79 -6.14
CA PHE A 130 7.77 9.51 -6.19
C PHE A 130 8.92 9.55 -7.20
N ALA A 131 8.71 10.08 -8.39
CA ALA A 131 9.72 10.18 -9.45
C ALA A 131 10.98 10.95 -9.00
N ARG A 132 10.84 11.94 -8.11
CA ARG A 132 11.96 12.70 -7.53
C ARG A 132 12.81 11.90 -6.53
N ARG A 133 12.36 10.72 -6.10
CA ARG A 133 13.01 9.90 -5.08
C ARG A 133 13.58 8.65 -5.72
N ALA A 134 14.91 8.53 -5.78
CA ALA A 134 15.60 7.42 -6.45
C ALA A 134 15.08 6.02 -6.06
N ARG A 135 14.65 5.83 -4.81
CA ARG A 135 14.12 4.54 -4.30
C ARG A 135 12.76 4.14 -4.87
N TYR A 136 12.00 5.12 -5.37
CA TYR A 136 10.62 5.00 -5.81
C TYR A 136 10.41 5.57 -7.22
N ALA A 137 11.51 5.89 -7.90
CA ALA A 137 11.47 6.73 -9.09
C ALA A 137 10.69 6.07 -10.25
N ARG A 138 10.66 4.73 -10.27
CA ARG A 138 9.94 3.97 -11.26
C ARG A 138 8.56 3.56 -10.75
N PHE A 139 7.52 3.94 -11.48
CA PHE A 139 6.20 3.34 -11.31
C PHE A 139 6.22 1.94 -11.94
N LEU A 140 6.14 0.91 -11.11
CA LEU A 140 6.11 -0.49 -11.57
C LEU A 140 4.76 -0.84 -12.18
N GLY A 141 3.67 -0.35 -11.59
CA GLY A 141 2.30 -0.56 -12.05
C GLY A 141 1.29 -0.60 -10.90
N ALA A 142 0.07 -1.05 -11.17
CA ALA A 142 -0.99 -1.14 -10.18
C ALA A 142 -1.70 -2.49 -10.13
N LYS A 143 -2.29 -2.77 -8.96
CA LYS A 143 -3.01 -3.99 -8.61
C LYS A 143 -4.37 -3.64 -8.01
N ARG A 144 -5.44 -4.16 -8.60
CA ARG A 144 -6.80 -4.08 -8.05
C ARG A 144 -7.14 -5.33 -7.28
N VAL A 145 -7.69 -5.15 -6.08
CA VAL A 145 -8.22 -6.27 -5.28
C VAL A 145 -9.53 -6.75 -5.89
N LEU A 146 -9.58 -8.04 -6.24
CA LEU A 146 -10.79 -8.73 -6.62
C LEU A 146 -11.63 -8.92 -5.35
N ALA A 147 -12.88 -8.49 -5.36
CA ALA A 147 -13.75 -8.70 -4.21
C ALA A 147 -13.92 -10.21 -4.01
N ALA A 148 -13.40 -10.76 -2.91
CA ALA A 148 -13.91 -12.03 -2.42
C ALA A 148 -15.38 -11.81 -2.01
N PRO A 149 -16.31 -12.75 -2.26
CA PRO A 149 -17.62 -12.69 -1.65
C PRO A 149 -17.42 -12.68 -0.15
N VAL A 150 -17.78 -11.58 0.51
CA VAL A 150 -17.78 -11.51 1.98
C VAL A 150 -18.87 -12.48 2.42
N SER A 151 -18.49 -13.69 2.85
CA SER A 151 -19.38 -14.51 3.66
C SER A 151 -19.70 -13.70 4.91
N ARG A 152 -20.95 -13.26 4.98
CA ARG A 152 -21.55 -12.62 6.16
C ARG A 152 -21.53 -13.56 7.34
#